data_AF-A0A3D9UI01-F1
#
_entry.id   AF-A0A3D9UI01-F1
#
_cell.length_a   1.000
_cell.length_b   1.000
_cell.length_c   1.000
_cell.angle_alpha   90.00
_cell.angle_beta   90.00
_cell.angle_gamma   90.00
#
_symmetry.space_group_name_H-M   'P 1'
#
loop_
_entity.id
_entity.type
_entity.pdbx_description
1 polymer ?
#
loop_
_entity_poly.entity_id
_entity_poly.type
_entity_poly.pdbx_seq_one_letter_code
_entity_poly.pdbx_strand_id
1 'polypeptide(L)' 'MEKVNFYDAKTNLSRIVQKVARTGEPVVIAKNGHALVKVVAYREEKPKRKLVFSKAKVVFPPILTI' A
#
# COMPACT_ATOMS: atom_id res chain seq x y z
N MET A 1 -16.36 7.69 -1.21
CA MET A 1 -15.89 6.88 -0.08
C MET A 1 -17.10 6.56 0.77
N GLU A 2 -17.51 5.29 0.80
CA GLU A 2 -18.69 4.85 1.56
C GLU A 2 -18.41 4.91 3.06
N LYS A 3 -19.39 5.37 3.85
CA LYS A 3 -19.31 5.48 5.31
C LYS A 3 -20.40 4.62 5.92
N VAL A 4 -20.03 3.70 6.81
CA VAL A 4 -20.93 2.73 7.44
C VAL A 4 -20.89 2.91 8.95
N ASN A 5 -22.03 2.74 9.62
CA ASN A 5 -22.07 2.78 11.08
C ASN A 5 -21.43 1.51 11.68
N PHE A 6 -20.75 1.63 12.80
CA PHE A 6 -20.16 0.53 13.54
C PHE A 6 -21.18 -0.57 13.89
N TYR A 7 -22.43 -0.20 14.18
CA TYR A 7 -23.50 -1.17 14.47
C TYR A 7 -23.84 -2.07 13.27
N ASP A 8 -23.83 -1.52 12.05
CA ASP A 8 -24.05 -2.30 10.83
C ASP A 8 -22.79 -3.07 10.44
N ALA A 9 -21.63 -2.45 10.65
CA ALA A 9 -20.34 -3.03 10.30
C ALA A 9 -20.03 -4.29 11.12
N LYS A 10 -20.34 -4.33 12.43
CA LYS A 10 -20.11 -5.53 13.25
C LYS A 10 -20.92 -6.75 12.74
N THR A 11 -22.11 -6.51 12.20
CA THR A 11 -23.00 -7.57 11.67
C THR A 11 -22.60 -7.98 10.26
N ASN A 12 -22.17 -7.02 9.43
CA ASN A 12 -21.89 -7.23 8.00
C ASN A 12 -20.41 -7.20 7.63
N LEU A 13 -19.50 -7.37 8.61
CA LEU A 13 -18.06 -7.16 8.41
C LEU A 13 -17.50 -8.00 7.26
N SER A 14 -17.90 -9.27 7.18
CA SER A 14 -17.49 -10.18 6.11
C SER A 14 -17.82 -9.64 4.72
N ARG A 15 -19.06 -9.13 4.53
CA ARG A 15 -19.50 -8.54 3.26
C ARG A 15 -18.72 -7.27 2.93
N ILE A 16 -18.46 -6.41 3.91
CA ILE A 16 -17.68 -5.17 3.73
C ILE A 16 -16.26 -5.50 3.28
N VAL A 17 -15.58 -6.42 3.99
CA VAL A 17 -14.23 -6.83 3.65
C VAL A 17 -14.17 -7.45 2.26
N GLN A 18 -15.10 -8.33 1.90
CA GLN A 18 -15.16 -8.91 0.56
C GLN A 18 -15.38 -7.85 -0.53
N LYS A 19 -16.25 -6.88 -0.28
CA LYS A 19 -16.47 -5.77 -1.21
C LYS A 19 -15.16 -4.99 -1.41
N VAL A 20 -14.55 -4.54 -0.32
CA VAL A 20 -13.29 -3.77 -0.37
C VAL A 20 -12.18 -4.56 -1.05
N ALA A 21 -12.03 -5.85 -0.75
CA ALA A 21 -11.02 -6.70 -1.38
C ALA A 21 -11.23 -6.86 -2.89
N ARG A 22 -12.49 -6.94 -3.34
CA ARG A 22 -12.82 -7.10 -4.77
C ARG A 22 -12.75 -5.79 -5.55
N THR A 23 -13.28 -4.69 -4.99
CA THR A 23 -13.37 -3.41 -5.69
C THR A 23 -12.12 -2.55 -5.50
N GLY A 24 -11.39 -2.75 -4.40
CA GLY A 24 -10.32 -1.85 -3.96
C GLY A 24 -10.83 -0.52 -3.39
N GLU A 25 -12.13 -0.29 -3.36
CA GLU A 25 -12.71 0.95 -2.84
C GLU A 25 -12.69 0.95 -1.31
N PRO A 26 -12.16 2.00 -0.67
CA PRO A 26 -12.10 2.05 0.77
C PRO A 26 -13.46 2.37 1.39
N VAL A 27 -13.72 1.76 2.55
CA VAL A 27 -14.93 1.99 3.36
C VAL A 27 -14.52 2.51 4.73
N VAL A 28 -15.18 3.56 5.21
CA VAL A 28 -14.96 4.11 6.56
C VAL A 28 -16.05 3.62 7.49
N ILE A 29 -15.65 3.07 8.64
CA ILE A 29 -16.56 2.68 9.71
C ILE A 29 -16.53 3.77 10.78
N ALA A 30 -17.71 4.24 11.17
CA ALA A 30 -17.92 5.36 12.07
C ALA A 30 -18.89 5.02 13.20
N LYS A 31 -18.77 5.70 14.35
CA LYS A 31 -19.70 5.59 15.47
C LYS A 31 -20.10 6.98 15.94
N ASN A 32 -21.40 7.22 16.13
CA ASN A 32 -21.93 8.51 16.58
C ASN A 32 -21.43 9.71 15.74
N GLY A 33 -21.35 9.53 14.42
CA GLY A 33 -20.85 10.56 13.49
C GLY A 33 -19.32 10.60 13.33
N HIS A 34 -18.55 10.06 14.27
CA HIS A 34 -17.09 10.07 14.26
C HIS A 34 -16.52 8.88 13.48
N ALA A 35 -15.60 9.13 12.54
CA ALA A 35 -14.87 8.08 11.85
C ALA A 35 -13.88 7.40 12.82
N LEU A 36 -13.89 6.08 12.87
CA LEU A 36 -13.03 5.30 13.77
C LEU A 36 -11.95 4.54 13.01
N VAL A 37 -12.34 3.88 11.92
CA VAL A 37 -11.46 2.98 11.17
C VAL A 37 -11.78 3.05 9.69
N LYS A 38 -10.75 2.81 8.87
CA LYS A 38 -10.86 2.75 7.42
C LYS A 38 -10.43 1.37 6.95
N VAL A 39 -11.33 0.66 6.29
CA VAL A 39 -11.05 -0.62 5.65
C VAL A 39 -10.51 -0.33 4.26
N VAL A 40 -9.32 -0.82 3.98
CA VAL A 40 -8.65 -0.71 2.68
C VAL A 40 -8.25 -2.09 2.20
N ALA A 41 -8.23 -2.31 0.90
CA ALA A 41 -7.76 -3.58 0.35
C ALA A 41 -6.28 -3.76 0.66
N TYR A 42 -5.94 -4.90 1.25
CA TYR A 42 -4.54 -5.28 1.40
C TYR A 42 -3.96 -5.61 0.02
N ARG A 43 -2.77 -5.10 -0.26
CA ARG A 43 -1.98 -5.41 -1.45
C ARG A 43 -0.58 -5.77 -1.00
N GLU A 44 -0.08 -6.92 -1.42
CA GLU A 44 1.32 -7.25 -1.21
C GLU A 44 2.20 -6.24 -1.95
N GLU A 45 2.96 -5.46 -1.19
CA GLU A 45 4.01 -4.63 -1.76
C GLU A 45 5.11 -5.56 -2.27
N LYS A 46 5.16 -5.79 -3.58
CA LYS A 46 6.27 -6.50 -4.20
C LYS A 46 7.56 -5.76 -3.80
N PRO A 47 8.57 -6.45 -3.24
CA PRO A 47 9.79 -5.81 -2.81
C PRO A 47 10.36 -5.03 -3.98
N LYS A 48 10.47 -3.70 -3.84
CA LYS A 48 11.09 -2.85 -4.86
C LYS A 48 12.50 -3.36 -5.06
N ARG A 49 12.78 -3.95 -6.23
CA ARG A 49 14.10 -4.46 -6.59
C ARG A 49 15.08 -3.29 -6.48
N LYS A 50 15.87 -3.25 -5.41
CA LYS A 50 16.95 -2.28 -5.28
C LYS A 50 17.94 -2.58 -6.41
N LEU A 51 17.98 -1.71 -7.42
CA LEU A 51 19.03 -1.74 -8.43
C LEU A 51 20.32 -1.31 -7.73
N VAL A 52 21.06 -2.28 -7.20
CA VAL A 52 22.38 -2.04 -6.62
C VAL A 52 23.34 -1.86 -7.79
N PHE A 53 23.78 -0.63 -8.01
CA PHE A 53 24.81 -0.32 -9.00
C PHE A 53 26.15 -0.82 -8.44
N SER A 54 26.65 -1.95 -8.95
CA SER A 54 28.01 -2.41 -8.65
C SER A 54 28.98 -1.35 -9.15
N LYS A 55 29.81 -0.78 -8.24
CA LYS A 55 30.87 0.16 -8.60
C LYS A 55 31.92 -0.58 -9.43
N ALA A 56 31.78 -0.60 -10.75
CA ALA A 56 32.84 -1.02 -11.65
C ALA A 56 34.00 -0.01 -11.53
N LYS A 57 35.13 -0.46 -11.00
CA LYS A 57 36.34 0.36 -10.88
C LYS A 57 37.03 0.38 -12.24
N VAL A 58 36.75 1.42 -13.03
CA VAL A 58 37.45 1.64 -14.31
C VAL A 58 38.82 2.22 -13.99
N VAL A 59 39.88 1.44 -14.20
CA VAL A 59 41.27 1.91 -14.07
C VAL A 59 41.68 2.46 -15.43
N PHE A 60 41.74 3.79 -15.55
CA PHE A 60 42.33 4.44 -16.73
C PHE A 60 43.86 4.36 -16.64
N PRO A 61 44.55 3.93 -17.71
CA PRO A 61 46.01 4.01 -17.75
C PRO A 61 46.44 5.49 -17.84
N PRO A 62 47.53 5.88 -17.16
CA PRO A 62 48.07 7.23 -17.31
C PRO A 62 48.58 7.40 -18.73
N ILE A 63 48.03 8.37 -19.45
CA ILE A 63 48.52 8.77 -20.77
C ILE A 63 49.90 9.42 -20.53
N LEU A 64 50.94 8.82 -21.12
CA LEU A 64 52.32 9.32 -21.09
C LEU A 64 52.35 10.70 -21.76
N THR A 65 52.63 11.73 -20.97
CA THR A 65 52.86 13.09 -21.48
C THR A 65 54.31 13.19 -21.96
N ILE A 66 54.45 13.72 -23.18
CA ILE A 66 55.67 13.96 -23.95
C ILE A 66 56.63 14.89 -23.19
#